data_AF-A0A945GNL5-F1
#
_entry.id   AF-A0A945GNL5-F1
#
_cell.length_a   1.000
_cell.length_b   1.000
_cell.length_c   1.000
_cell.angle_alpha   90.00
_cell.angle_beta   90.00
_cell.angle_gamma   90.00
#
_symmetry.space_group_name_H-M   'P 1'
#
loop_
_entity.id
_entity.type
_entity.pdbx_description
1 polymer ?
#
loop_
_entity_poly.entity_id
_entity_poly.type
_entity_poly.pdbx_seq_one_letter_code
_entity_poly.pdbx_strand_id
1 'polypeptide(L)'
;NSVWRYDLNAGGFVDVPGGLLDIAFGADNSVFGIGLDNAIYKWNSPANAFKPFGNGEGTDIAVDPQGNPWVIGHNHTVWRYDPHAGGFLEVPAKIF
;
A
#
# COMPACT_ATOMS: atom_id res chain seq x y z
N ASN A 1 12.21 -4.06 -9.07
CA ASN A 1 10.73 -4.02 -9.17
C ASN A 1 10.32 -2.66 -9.69
N SER A 2 9.83 -2.61 -10.92
CA SER A 2 9.26 -1.39 -11.51
C SER A 2 7.74 -1.43 -11.40
N VAL A 3 7.09 -0.27 -11.37
CA VAL A 3 5.63 -0.18 -11.34
C VAL A 3 5.13 0.25 -12.71
N TRP A 4 4.12 -0.45 -13.21
CA TRP A 4 3.50 -0.15 -14.49
C TRP A 4 2.01 0.04 -14.30
N ARG A 5 1.43 1.02 -14.98
CA ARG A 5 -0.03 1.23 -15.04
C ARG A 5 -0.51 1.14 -16.47
N TYR A 6 -1.61 0.44 -16.70
CA TYR A 6 -2.25 0.48 -18.00
C TYR A 6 -2.90 1.85 -18.24
N ASP A 7 -2.59 2.47 -19.37
CA ASP A 7 -3.17 3.73 -19.82
C ASP A 7 -3.98 3.48 -21.10
N LEU A 8 -5.29 3.73 -21.00
CA LEU A 8 -6.22 3.51 -22.11
C LEU A 8 -5.96 4.45 -23.29
N ASN A 9 -5.45 5.66 -23.06
CA ASN A 9 -5.17 6.62 -24.12
C ASN A 9 -3.90 6.24 -24.87
N ALA A 10 -2.89 5.75 -24.14
CA ALA A 10 -1.66 5.24 -24.75
C ALA A 10 -1.84 3.83 -25.36
N GLY A 11 -2.92 3.12 -25.00
CA GLY A 11 -3.17 1.75 -25.45
C GLY A 11 -2.16 0.75 -24.90
N GLY A 12 -1.59 0.99 -23.72
CA GLY A 12 -0.50 0.18 -23.20
C GLY A 12 -0.10 0.51 -21.77
N PHE A 13 0.87 -0.23 -21.26
CA PHE A 13 1.45 0.03 -19.94
C PHE A 13 2.43 1.20 -20.01
N VAL A 14 2.29 2.14 -19.09
CA VAL A 14 3.22 3.25 -18.87
C VAL A 14 3.95 3.06 -17.55
N ASP A 15 5.21 3.46 -17.53
CA ASP A 15 6.04 3.42 -16.32
C ASP A 15 5.49 4.41 -15.28
N VAL A 16 5.40 3.95 -14.04
CA VAL A 16 5.11 4.78 -12.89
C VAL A 16 6.40 4.88 -12.08
N PRO A 17 6.97 6.09 -11.91
CA PRO A 17 8.21 6.24 -11.18
C PRO A 17 8.13 5.64 -9.77
N GLY A 18 9.09 4.76 -9.46
CA GLY A 18 9.19 4.08 -8.17
C GLY A 18 9.31 2.56 -8.32
N GLY A 19 9.22 1.87 -7.19
CA GLY A 19 9.27 0.42 -7.10
C GLY A 19 8.54 -0.07 -5.87
N LEU A 20 7.81 -1.18 -6.02
CA LEU A 20 7.06 -1.80 -4.92
C LEU A 20 7.52 -3.25 -4.71
N LEU A 21 7.47 -3.70 -3.48
CA LEU A 21 7.58 -5.11 -3.08
C LEU A 21 6.21 -5.80 -3.19
N ASP A 22 5.14 -5.10 -2.78
CA ASP A 22 3.77 -5.60 -2.79
C ASP A 22 2.76 -4.47 -3.10
N ILE A 23 1.56 -4.83 -3.57
CA ILE A 23 0.49 -3.90 -3.95
C ILE A 23 -0.89 -4.50 -3.67
N ALA A 24 -1.79 -3.69 -3.13
CA ALA A 24 -3.17 -4.09 -2.83
C ALA A 24 -4.18 -2.99 -3.17
N PHE A 25 -5.41 -3.43 -3.44
CA PHE A 25 -6.51 -2.61 -3.92
C PHE A 25 -7.74 -2.81 -3.01
N GLY A 26 -8.33 -1.70 -2.57
CA GLY A 26 -9.62 -1.69 -1.88
C GLY A 26 -10.78 -1.56 -2.86
N ALA A 27 -11.97 -2.01 -2.44
CA ALA A 27 -13.19 -1.87 -3.24
C ALA A 27 -13.63 -0.41 -3.41
N ASP A 28 -13.12 0.50 -2.58
CA ASP A 28 -13.32 1.95 -2.66
C ASP A 28 -12.41 2.64 -3.69
N ASN A 29 -11.63 1.88 -4.46
CA ASN A 29 -10.58 2.33 -5.39
C ASN A 29 -9.32 2.89 -4.71
N SER A 30 -9.17 2.70 -3.41
CA SER A 30 -7.86 2.93 -2.78
C SER A 30 -6.85 1.90 -3.27
N VAL A 31 -5.61 2.35 -3.45
CA VAL A 31 -4.50 1.48 -3.83
C VAL A 31 -3.34 1.82 -2.93
N PHE A 32 -2.76 0.79 -2.33
CA PHE A 32 -1.60 0.91 -1.47
C PHE A 32 -0.52 -0.05 -1.94
N GLY A 33 0.72 0.24 -1.57
CA GLY A 33 1.84 -0.65 -1.83
C GLY A 33 2.93 -0.50 -0.79
N ILE A 34 3.75 -1.53 -0.69
CA ILE A 34 4.99 -1.53 0.10
C ILE A 34 6.13 -1.15 -0.83
N GLY A 35 6.86 -0.08 -0.51
CA GLY A 35 8.03 0.37 -1.26
C GLY A 35 9.23 -0.57 -1.11
N LEU A 36 10.24 -0.40 -1.97
CA LEU A 36 11.52 -1.13 -1.85
C LEU A 36 12.28 -0.83 -0.55
N ASP A 37 11.94 0.27 0.11
CA ASP A 37 12.41 0.69 1.43
C ASP A 37 11.54 0.17 2.58
N ASN A 38 10.60 -0.74 2.29
CA ASN A 38 9.57 -1.28 3.20
C ASN A 38 8.55 -0.22 3.70
N ALA A 39 8.63 1.04 3.26
CA ALA A 39 7.67 2.04 3.67
C ALA A 39 6.31 1.83 2.97
N ILE A 40 5.25 2.32 3.60
CA ILE A 40 3.89 2.19 3.08
C ILE A 40 3.58 3.40 2.19
N TYR A 41 3.08 3.14 0.99
CA TYR A 41 2.69 4.17 0.03
C TYR A 41 1.23 4.03 -0.36
N LYS A 42 0.57 5.17 -0.59
CA LYS A 42 -0.76 5.26 -1.19
C LYS A 42 -0.66 5.83 -2.60
N TRP A 43 -1.42 5.25 -3.52
CA TRP A 43 -1.57 5.80 -4.86
C TRP A 43 -2.25 7.16 -4.82
N ASN A 44 -1.64 8.13 -5.50
CA ASN A 44 -2.21 9.45 -5.74
C ASN A 44 -2.47 9.61 -7.24
N SER A 45 -3.72 9.44 -7.65
CA SER A 45 -4.13 9.51 -9.05
C SER A 45 -3.81 10.86 -9.72
N PRO A 46 -4.10 12.03 -9.10
CA PRO A 46 -3.71 13.33 -9.67
C PRO A 46 -2.21 13.49 -9.91
N ALA A 47 -1.37 12.96 -9.00
CA ALA A 47 0.08 13.04 -9.11
C ALA A 47 0.69 11.92 -9.98
N ASN A 48 -0.13 10.96 -10.43
CA ASN A 48 0.31 9.76 -11.13
C ASN A 48 1.46 9.02 -10.41
N ALA A 49 1.39 8.95 -9.08
CA ALA A 49 2.51 8.48 -8.27
C ALA A 49 2.06 7.86 -6.95
N PHE A 50 2.86 6.93 -6.44
CA PHE A 50 2.79 6.49 -5.05
C PHE A 50 3.40 7.55 -4.13
N LYS A 51 2.71 7.86 -3.03
CA LYS A 51 3.15 8.83 -2.01
C LYS A 51 3.21 8.17 -0.65
N PRO A 52 4.18 8.52 0.21
CA PRO A 52 4.29 7.95 1.56
C PRO A 52 2.97 8.11 2.32
N PHE A 53 2.61 7.08 3.09
CA PHE A 53 1.36 7.04 3.85
C PHE A 53 1.58 6.48 5.26
N GLY A 54 1.25 7.30 6.26
CA GLY A 54 1.42 6.93 7.66
C GLY A 54 2.88 6.78 8.06
N ASN A 55 3.09 6.22 9.24
CA ASN A 55 4.40 5.80 9.74
C ASN A 55 4.38 4.28 9.90
N GLY A 56 5.49 3.62 9.57
CA GLY A 56 5.63 2.18 9.69
C GLY A 56 6.28 1.56 8.46
N GLU A 57 6.72 0.33 8.63
CA GLU A 57 7.29 -0.50 7.60
C GLU A 57 6.53 -1.84 7.52
N GLY A 58 6.47 -2.42 6.33
CA GLY A 58 5.81 -3.70 6.10
C GLY A 58 6.48 -4.51 5.01
N THR A 59 6.15 -5.80 4.96
CA THR A 59 6.56 -6.71 3.89
C THR A 59 5.42 -7.01 2.93
N ASP A 60 4.19 -7.07 3.45
CA ASP A 60 2.98 -7.42 2.70
C ASP A 60 1.83 -6.49 3.11
N ILE A 61 0.90 -6.26 2.19
CA ILE A 61 -0.22 -5.35 2.38
C ILE A 61 -1.53 -5.90 1.79
N ALA A 62 -2.62 -5.69 2.52
CA ALA A 62 -3.99 -5.92 2.04
C ALA A 62 -4.83 -4.68 2.36
N VAL A 63 -5.93 -4.47 1.65
CA VAL A 63 -6.80 -3.31 1.86
C VAL A 63 -8.23 -3.79 2.03
N ASP A 64 -8.90 -3.32 3.07
CA ASP A 64 -10.30 -3.67 3.30
C ASP A 64 -11.24 -2.94 2.30
N PRO A 65 -12.53 -3.31 2.24
CA PRO A 65 -13.47 -2.67 1.31
C PRO A 65 -13.69 -1.17 1.56
N GLN A 66 -13.34 -0.65 2.74
CA GLN A 66 -13.45 0.77 3.11
C GLN A 66 -12.16 1.55 2.84
N GLY A 67 -11.13 0.90 2.30
CA GLY A 67 -9.86 1.51 1.95
C GLY A 67 -8.86 1.65 3.09
N ASN A 68 -9.02 0.86 4.16
CA ASN A 68 -8.07 0.83 5.26
C ASN A 68 -7.05 -0.30 5.05
N PRO A 69 -5.74 0.01 5.00
CA PRO A 69 -4.73 -1.01 4.81
C PRO A 69 -4.49 -1.83 6.09
N TRP A 70 -4.22 -3.11 5.88
CA TRP A 70 -3.63 -4.05 6.83
C TRP A 70 -2.24 -4.40 6.34
N VAL A 71 -1.29 -4.46 7.26
CA VAL A 71 0.13 -4.63 6.93
C VAL A 71 0.71 -5.75 7.79
N ILE A 72 1.51 -6.61 7.15
CA ILE A 72 2.42 -7.49 7.86
C ILE A 72 3.73 -6.73 8.07
N GLY A 73 4.04 -6.46 9.33
CA GLY A 73 5.28 -5.82 9.73
C GLY A 73 6.43 -6.83 9.88
N HIS A 74 7.62 -6.30 10.13
CA HIS A 74 8.77 -7.14 10.49
C HIS A 74 8.44 -8.03 11.71
N ASN A 75 9.05 -9.22 11.78
CA ASN A 75 8.78 -10.25 12.79
C ASN A 75 7.32 -10.77 12.80
N HIS A 76 6.66 -10.70 11.64
CA HIS A 76 5.32 -11.26 11.42
C HIS A 76 4.24 -10.69 12.35
N THR A 77 4.41 -9.41 12.71
CA THR A 77 3.39 -8.65 13.43
C THR A 77 2.31 -8.19 12.48
N VAL A 78 1.07 -8.13 12.95
CA VAL A 78 -0.08 -7.72 12.13
C VAL A 78 -0.52 -6.32 12.57
N TRP A 79 -0.67 -5.41 11.62
CA TRP A 79 -1.07 -4.04 11.88
C TRP A 79 -2.28 -3.67 11.02
N ARG A 80 -3.21 -2.91 11.60
CA ARG A 80 -4.37 -2.37 10.89
C ARG A 80 -4.39 -0.86 10.99
N TYR A 81 -4.59 -0.17 9.88
CA TYR A 81 -4.84 1.27 9.90
C TYR A 81 -6.22 1.57 10.48
N ASP A 82 -6.29 2.40 11.50
CA ASP A 82 -7.54 2.91 12.06
C ASP A 82 -7.66 4.42 11.73
N PRO A 83 -8.61 4.81 10.88
CA PRO A 83 -8.80 6.21 10.50
C PRO A 83 -9.23 7.09 11.68
N HIS A 84 -9.85 6.53 12.74
CA HIS A 84 -10.24 7.29 13.92
C HIS A 84 -9.04 7.59 14.83
N ALA A 85 -8.08 6.66 14.88
CA ALA A 85 -6.81 6.87 15.59
C ALA A 85 -5.79 7.65 14.75
N GLY A 86 -5.99 7.70 13.42
CA GLY A 86 -5.08 8.36 12.48
C GLY A 86 -3.77 7.60 12.26
N GLY A 87 -3.76 6.28 12.44
CA GLY A 87 -2.53 5.50 12.37
C GLY A 87 -2.72 4.00 12.43
N PHE A 88 -1.61 3.28 12.33
CA PHE A 88 -1.59 1.82 12.46
C PHE A 88 -1.65 1.40 13.93
N LEU A 89 -2.54 0.47 14.21
CA LEU A 89 -2.67 -0.19 15.50
C LEU A 89 -2.21 -1.64 15.35
N GLU A 90 -1.35 -2.10 16.26
CA GLU A 90 -0.96 -3.50 16.33
C GLU A 90 -2.19 -4.33 16.68
N VAL A 91 -2.45 -5.33 15.86
CA VAL A 91 -3.41 -6.38 16.16
C VAL A 91 -2.60 -7.41 16.95
N PRO A 92 -2.98 -7.74 18.20
CA PRO A 92 -2.25 -8.69 19.04
C PRO A 92 -2.40 -10.13 18.52
N ALA A 93 -1.77 -10.38 17.38
CA ALA A 93 -1.67 -11.61 16.64
C ALA A 93 -0.29 -11.64 15.97
N LYS A 94 0.31 -12.82 15.91
CA LYS A 94 1.54 -13.07 15.15
C LYS A 94 1.28 -14.21 14.18
N ILE A 95 1.80 -14.10 12.98
CA ILE A 95 1.67 -15.15 11.96
C ILE A 95 3.02 -15.86 11.80
N PHE A 96 3.18 -16.99 12.51
CA PHE A 96 4.32 -17.95 12.48
C PHE A 96 5.74 -17.37 12.39
#